data_AF-A0A8T5T8N2-F1
#
_entry.id   AF-A0A8T5T8N2-F1
#
_cell.length_a   1.000
_cell.length_b   1.000
_cell.length_c   1.000
_cell.angle_alpha   90.00
_cell.angle_beta   90.00
_cell.angle_gamma   90.00
#
_symmetry.space_group_name_H-M   'P 1'
#
loop_
_entity.id
_entity.type
_entity.pdbx_description
1 polymer ?
#
loop_
_entity_poly.entity_id
_entity_poly.type
_entity_poly.pdbx_seq_one_letter_code
_entity_poly.pdbx_strand_id
1 'polypeptide(L)'
;MTESGELVIVAFFEGIRNIITYAFFGLVYVLALGSIIITSNIFTPNPQFMFDFLDTFMRNYFGLWFNFPNGTVPGLTEIPDLIMSEISVFTGDFYLFAFQILFIVSIFYSIRAFLKTNPKHDMLVVGSLIIMIVVPLMIFGFNDMLDLLHISDPYLSSLPDPLDPAFSVIPIDNLFLFLASPVISLAIVSYIYLELAFQINYIDTVSKPSLERRNRLESQLVILQSESHFVVANIDKIKEEAKVRKEEIDKEGKTNINKFLLKMEERFSYVKEMIEKKKLEEEEKRLITAASKTRRLGTYINRLFKEDVEARDTLTARTSAPKSQSLAVSTLINFFSRIILLILVSFIVIQPHWFAENIFNLPPAITESVAMYSPEVILVLLLPIVSLFPVISKIISYVKHRNLIISLQQEGRIKEILASVGDYVKKEEITNEITIEESVTESS
;
A
#
# COMPACT_ATOMS: atom_id res chain seq x y z
N MET A 1 30.73 -3.09 15.04
CA MET A 1 32.14 -3.49 15.22
C MET A 1 32.11 -4.92 15.71
N THR A 2 33.10 -5.73 15.37
CA THR A 2 33.28 -7.07 15.95
C THR A 2 33.65 -6.94 17.44
N GLU A 3 33.66 -8.05 18.19
CA GLU A 3 34.14 -8.07 19.58
C GLU A 3 35.60 -7.60 19.72
N SER A 4 36.39 -7.73 18.64
CA SER A 4 37.77 -7.23 18.53
C SER A 4 37.88 -5.74 18.19
N GLY A 5 36.76 -5.03 17.98
CA GLY A 5 36.74 -3.61 17.64
C GLY A 5 36.97 -3.30 16.16
N GLU A 6 37.06 -4.31 15.31
CA GLU A 6 37.28 -4.16 13.86
C GLU A 6 35.98 -3.86 13.10
N LEU A 7 36.13 -3.30 11.90
CA LEU A 7 35.01 -3.12 10.98
C LEU A 7 34.57 -4.51 10.49
N VAL A 8 33.30 -4.85 10.71
CA VAL A 8 32.70 -6.15 10.34
C VAL A 8 32.96 -6.52 8.88
N ILE A 9 32.96 -5.53 7.97
CA ILE A 9 33.26 -5.75 6.55
C ILE A 9 34.71 -6.25 6.36
N VAL A 10 35.67 -5.68 7.09
CA VAL A 10 37.08 -6.09 7.02
C VAL A 10 37.23 -7.49 7.60
N ALA A 11 36.69 -7.73 8.80
CA ALA A 11 36.72 -9.04 9.46
C ALA A 11 36.11 -10.15 8.58
N PHE A 12 34.98 -9.88 7.92
CA PHE A 12 34.34 -10.81 6.98
C PHE A 12 35.28 -11.21 5.82
N PHE A 13 35.95 -10.25 5.17
CA PHE A 13 36.88 -10.55 4.08
C PHE A 13 38.15 -11.23 4.58
N GLU A 14 38.61 -10.91 5.79
CA GLU A 14 39.74 -11.59 6.42
C GLU A 14 39.42 -13.04 6.77
N GLY A 15 38.24 -13.33 7.33
CA GLY A 15 37.78 -14.70 7.58
C GLY A 15 37.73 -15.53 6.29
N ILE A 16 37.18 -14.99 5.19
CA ILE A 16 37.20 -15.67 3.88
C ILE A 16 38.64 -15.95 3.44
N ARG A 17 39.52 -14.94 3.53
CA ARG A 17 40.93 -15.08 3.16
C ARG A 17 41.61 -16.18 3.97
N ASN A 18 41.38 -16.22 5.28
CA ASN A 18 41.97 -17.19 6.20
C ASN A 18 41.47 -18.61 5.90
N ILE A 19 40.16 -18.80 5.71
CA ILE A 19 39.58 -20.10 5.34
C ILE A 19 40.17 -20.60 4.01
N ILE A 20 40.24 -19.74 2.99
CA ILE A 20 40.84 -20.10 1.69
C ILE A 20 42.32 -20.44 1.85
N THR A 21 43.04 -19.69 2.68
CA THR A 21 44.47 -19.90 2.96
C THR A 21 44.71 -21.27 3.60
N TYR A 22 43.98 -21.59 4.68
CA TYR A 22 44.10 -22.89 5.35
C TYR A 22 43.65 -24.05 4.46
N ALA A 23 42.54 -23.89 3.73
CA ALA A 23 42.03 -24.92 2.82
C ALA A 23 43.01 -25.22 1.67
N PHE A 24 43.57 -24.18 1.04
CA PHE A 24 44.53 -24.34 -0.04
C PHE A 24 45.86 -24.93 0.48
N PHE A 25 46.38 -24.43 1.59
CA PHE A 25 47.59 -24.96 2.23
C PHE A 25 47.42 -26.44 2.60
N GLY A 26 46.29 -26.80 3.22
CA GLY A 26 45.95 -28.18 3.57
C GLY A 26 45.78 -29.08 2.37
N LEU A 27 45.12 -28.61 1.31
CA LEU A 27 44.96 -29.38 0.07
C LEU A 27 46.32 -29.70 -0.56
N VAL A 28 47.22 -28.71 -0.66
CA VAL A 28 48.57 -28.94 -1.18
C VAL A 28 49.35 -29.90 -0.29
N TYR A 29 49.24 -29.77 1.04
CA TYR A 29 49.86 -30.68 2.00
C TYR A 29 49.38 -32.12 1.77
N VAL A 30 48.06 -32.34 1.71
CA VAL A 30 47.45 -33.67 1.51
C VAL A 30 47.84 -34.28 0.16
N LEU A 31 47.88 -33.48 -0.92
CA LEU A 31 48.31 -33.96 -2.24
C LEU A 31 49.79 -34.39 -2.24
N ALA A 32 50.65 -33.62 -1.58
CA ALA A 32 52.06 -33.96 -1.44
C ALA A 32 52.25 -35.23 -0.58
N LEU A 33 51.48 -35.36 0.50
CA LEU A 33 51.46 -36.55 1.35
C LEU A 33 51.00 -37.79 0.57
N GLY A 34 49.91 -37.67 -0.20
CA GLY A 34 49.43 -38.73 -1.08
C GLY A 34 50.48 -39.16 -2.11
N SER A 35 51.21 -38.19 -2.68
CA SER A 35 52.31 -38.46 -3.60
C SER A 35 53.47 -39.22 -2.93
N ILE A 36 53.81 -38.89 -1.69
CA ILE A 36 54.83 -39.61 -0.90
C ILE A 36 54.35 -41.02 -0.56
N ILE A 37 53.08 -41.21 -0.19
CA ILE A 37 52.52 -42.53 0.10
C ILE A 37 52.56 -43.41 -1.16
N ILE A 38 52.16 -42.89 -2.32
CA ILE A 38 52.20 -43.63 -3.59
C ILE A 38 53.63 -44.00 -3.97
N THR A 39 54.56 -43.03 -3.90
CA THR A 39 55.97 -43.26 -4.30
C THR A 39 56.73 -44.15 -3.31
N SER A 40 56.49 -44.05 -2.01
CA SER A 40 57.11 -44.90 -0.99
C SER A 40 56.69 -46.37 -1.09
N ASN A 41 55.44 -46.64 -1.49
CA ASN A 41 54.98 -48.00 -1.78
C ASN A 41 55.69 -48.62 -3.00
N ILE A 42 56.27 -47.81 -3.90
CA ILE A 42 56.88 -48.29 -5.15
C ILE A 42 58.42 -48.28 -5.09
N PHE A 43 59.06 -47.29 -4.45
CA PHE A 43 60.47 -46.99 -4.68
C PHE A 43 61.36 -46.85 -3.43
N THR A 44 60.83 -46.68 -2.21
CA THR A 44 61.66 -46.20 -1.08
C THR A 44 61.58 -47.10 0.17
N PRO A 45 62.71 -47.68 0.64
CA PRO A 45 62.72 -48.54 1.84
C PRO A 45 62.65 -47.78 3.17
N ASN A 46 62.80 -46.44 3.17
CA ASN A 46 62.66 -45.62 4.38
C ASN A 46 61.75 -44.39 4.11
N PRO A 47 60.44 -44.51 4.34
CA PRO A 47 59.48 -43.43 4.06
C PRO A 47 59.57 -42.26 5.06
N GLN A 48 60.17 -42.48 6.24
CA GLN A 48 60.22 -41.49 7.32
C GLN A 48 60.94 -40.21 6.90
N PHE A 49 62.08 -40.35 6.20
CA PHE A 49 62.83 -39.20 5.69
C PHE A 49 62.00 -38.31 4.75
N MET A 50 61.16 -38.92 3.91
CA MET A 50 60.32 -38.17 2.97
C MET A 50 59.21 -37.40 3.68
N PHE A 51 58.62 -37.98 4.75
CA PHE A 51 57.65 -37.29 5.57
C PHE A 51 58.26 -36.11 6.34
N ASP A 52 59.44 -36.30 6.95
CA ASP A 52 60.15 -35.24 7.67
C ASP A 52 60.59 -34.11 6.71
N PHE A 53 61.03 -34.46 5.51
CA PHE A 53 61.34 -33.51 4.44
C PHE A 53 60.10 -32.72 4.03
N LEU A 54 58.94 -33.38 3.85
CA LEU A 54 57.70 -32.71 3.50
C LEU A 54 57.26 -31.73 4.59
N ASP A 55 57.28 -32.14 5.86
CA ASP A 55 56.87 -31.25 6.95
C ASP A 55 57.81 -30.03 7.04
N THR A 56 59.12 -30.26 6.92
CA THR A 56 60.13 -29.18 6.88
C THR A 56 59.92 -28.26 5.68
N PHE A 57 59.63 -28.82 4.50
CA PHE A 57 59.38 -28.04 3.29
C PHE A 57 58.11 -27.20 3.41
N MET A 58 57.02 -27.80 3.88
CA MET A 58 55.74 -27.13 4.05
C MET A 58 55.82 -26.03 5.09
N ARG A 59 56.51 -26.25 6.22
CA ARG A 59 56.65 -25.24 7.28
C ARG A 59 57.62 -24.12 6.94
N ASN A 60 58.80 -24.44 6.41
CA ASN A 60 59.87 -23.45 6.28
C ASN A 60 59.91 -22.75 4.91
N TYR A 61 59.32 -23.34 3.87
CA TYR A 61 59.38 -22.79 2.51
C TYR A 61 57.99 -22.44 1.97
N PHE A 62 57.09 -23.42 1.92
CA PHE A 62 55.76 -23.18 1.36
C PHE A 62 54.90 -22.29 2.27
N GLY A 63 55.02 -22.47 3.59
CA GLY A 63 54.29 -21.68 4.58
C GLY A 63 54.61 -20.18 4.53
N LEU A 64 55.81 -19.78 4.06
CA LEU A 64 56.17 -18.37 3.90
C LEU A 64 55.34 -17.64 2.83
N TRP A 65 54.65 -18.38 1.96
CA TRP A 65 53.81 -17.81 0.90
C TRP A 65 52.41 -17.46 1.42
N PHE A 66 52.10 -17.84 2.66
CA PHE A 66 50.82 -17.61 3.31
C PHE A 66 51.01 -16.76 4.55
N ASN A 67 49.99 -15.97 4.88
CA ASN A 67 49.95 -15.24 6.14
C ASN A 67 48.98 -15.96 7.08
N PHE A 68 49.50 -16.51 8.17
CA PHE A 68 48.71 -17.21 9.17
C PHE A 68 48.40 -16.27 10.35
N PRO A 69 47.15 -16.18 10.82
CA PRO A 69 46.73 -15.36 11.97
C PRO A 69 47.63 -15.46 13.20
N ASN A 70 48.08 -16.67 13.54
CA ASN A 70 48.92 -16.93 14.72
C ASN A 70 50.42 -16.72 14.46
N GLY A 71 50.81 -16.34 13.24
CA GLY A 71 52.21 -16.18 12.82
C GLY A 71 53.00 -17.49 12.71
N THR A 72 52.42 -18.62 13.07
CA THR A 72 53.02 -19.96 12.98
C THR A 72 52.39 -20.77 11.86
N VAL A 73 53.20 -21.57 11.16
CA VAL A 73 52.72 -22.46 10.10
C VAL A 73 52.11 -23.70 10.74
N PRO A 74 50.81 -23.98 10.50
CA PRO A 74 50.11 -25.08 11.17
C PRO A 74 50.57 -26.45 10.69
N GLY A 75 50.55 -27.43 11.59
CA GLY A 75 50.73 -28.83 11.23
C GLY A 75 49.51 -29.40 10.51
N LEU A 76 49.68 -30.47 9.73
CA LEU A 76 48.58 -31.10 8.98
C LEU A 76 47.36 -31.44 9.86
N THR A 77 47.60 -31.93 11.08
CA THR A 77 46.55 -32.31 12.03
C THR A 77 45.79 -31.12 12.60
N GLU A 78 46.39 -29.93 12.58
CA GLU A 78 45.80 -28.70 13.12
C GLU A 78 44.95 -27.97 12.07
N ILE A 79 45.16 -28.24 10.78
CA ILE A 79 44.46 -27.55 9.68
C ILE A 79 42.93 -27.72 9.76
N PRO A 80 42.36 -28.93 9.98
CA PRO A 80 40.91 -29.07 10.08
C PRO A 80 40.30 -28.26 11.22
N ASP A 81 40.95 -28.27 12.39
CA ASP A 81 40.47 -27.54 13.57
C ASP A 81 40.56 -26.02 13.36
N LEU A 82 41.63 -25.54 12.73
CA LEU A 82 41.78 -24.13 12.35
C LEU A 82 40.71 -23.70 11.33
N ILE A 83 40.43 -24.54 10.34
CA ILE A 83 39.34 -24.27 9.37
C ILE A 83 38.00 -24.16 10.10
N MET A 84 37.67 -25.08 11.01
CA MET A 84 36.40 -25.02 11.74
C MET A 84 36.33 -23.83 12.70
N SER A 85 37.44 -23.46 13.34
CA SER A 85 37.53 -22.26 14.17
C SER A 85 37.28 -20.99 13.35
N GLU A 86 37.91 -20.86 12.18
CA GLU A 86 37.69 -19.71 11.29
C GLU A 86 36.27 -19.70 10.70
N ILE A 87 35.70 -20.86 10.39
CA ILE A 87 34.30 -20.96 9.94
C ILE A 87 33.34 -20.46 11.03
N SER A 88 33.63 -20.74 12.31
CA SER A 88 32.84 -20.22 13.43
C SER A 88 32.88 -18.69 13.48
N VAL A 89 34.07 -18.10 13.48
CA VAL A 89 34.27 -16.65 13.50
C VAL A 89 33.60 -16.02 12.27
N PHE A 90 33.83 -16.60 11.09
CA PHE A 90 33.20 -16.19 9.84
C PHE A 90 31.67 -16.23 9.89
N THR A 91 31.08 -17.22 10.56
CA THR A 91 29.61 -17.33 10.68
C THR A 91 29.05 -16.18 11.52
N GLY A 92 29.71 -15.84 12.64
CA GLY A 92 29.36 -14.67 13.45
C GLY A 92 29.51 -13.36 12.67
N ASP A 93 30.61 -13.19 11.94
CA ASP A 93 30.86 -12.01 11.11
C ASP A 93 29.86 -11.91 9.95
N PHE A 94 29.56 -13.02 9.28
CA PHE A 94 28.56 -13.08 8.22
C PHE A 94 27.18 -12.70 8.73
N TYR A 95 26.82 -13.15 9.94
CA TYR A 95 25.58 -12.79 10.58
C TYR A 95 25.48 -11.27 10.85
N LEU A 96 26.53 -10.67 11.44
CA LEU A 96 26.59 -9.22 11.63
C LEU A 96 26.62 -8.45 10.30
N PHE A 97 27.29 -8.98 9.29
CA PHE A 97 27.35 -8.39 7.96
C PHE A 97 25.99 -8.40 7.27
N ALA A 98 25.23 -9.50 7.36
CA ALA A 98 23.86 -9.59 6.87
C ALA A 98 22.96 -8.56 7.57
N PHE A 99 23.13 -8.38 8.88
CA PHE A 99 22.40 -7.35 9.65
C PHE A 99 22.72 -5.93 9.16
N GLN A 100 24.00 -5.62 8.88
CA GLN A 100 24.40 -4.32 8.32
C GLN A 100 23.83 -4.09 6.92
N ILE A 101 23.81 -5.12 6.06
CA ILE A 101 23.18 -5.03 4.74
C ILE A 101 21.70 -4.71 4.89
N LEU A 102 20.97 -5.40 5.77
CA LEU A 102 19.55 -5.13 6.01
C LEU A 102 19.31 -3.70 6.49
N PHE A 103 20.17 -3.18 7.36
CA PHE A 103 20.10 -1.80 7.82
C PHE A 103 20.32 -0.79 6.68
N ILE A 104 21.35 -0.99 5.86
CA ILE A 104 21.62 -0.15 4.68
C ILE A 104 20.46 -0.19 3.69
N VAL A 105 19.91 -1.38 3.44
CA VAL A 105 18.73 -1.58 2.59
C VAL A 105 17.53 -0.83 3.15
N SER A 106 17.30 -0.89 4.46
CA SER A 106 16.23 -0.16 5.15
C SER A 106 16.36 1.35 4.96
N ILE A 107 17.55 1.92 5.18
CA ILE A 107 17.82 3.35 4.96
C ILE A 107 17.59 3.75 3.50
N PHE A 108 18.13 2.98 2.56
CA PHE A 108 18.01 3.26 1.14
C PHE A 108 16.54 3.28 0.68
N TYR A 109 15.75 2.30 1.12
CA TYR A 109 14.33 2.25 0.82
C TYR A 109 13.53 3.30 1.58
N SER A 110 13.96 3.73 2.77
CA SER A 110 13.32 4.81 3.53
C SER A 110 13.46 6.14 2.79
N ILE A 111 14.66 6.45 2.28
CA ILE A 111 14.88 7.62 1.42
C ILE A 111 14.00 7.53 0.16
N ARG A 112 13.93 6.36 -0.48
CA ARG A 112 13.07 6.18 -1.67
C ARG A 112 11.58 6.29 -1.36
N ALA A 113 11.13 5.79 -0.21
CA ALA A 113 9.75 5.89 0.23
C ALA A 113 9.34 7.35 0.40
N PHE A 114 10.19 8.15 1.05
CA PHE A 114 9.99 9.59 1.20
C PHE A 114 9.89 10.32 -0.16
N LEU A 115 10.70 9.93 -1.14
CA LEU A 115 10.75 10.59 -2.45
C LEU A 115 9.65 10.15 -3.43
N LYS A 116 9.22 8.88 -3.40
CA LYS A 116 8.33 8.30 -4.43
C LYS A 116 6.95 7.89 -3.93
N THR A 117 6.63 8.08 -2.65
CA THR A 117 5.32 7.82 -2.02
C THR A 117 4.69 6.49 -2.47
N ASN A 118 5.52 5.46 -2.61
CA ASN A 118 5.10 4.14 -3.09
C ASN A 118 5.13 3.16 -1.91
N PRO A 119 3.98 2.56 -1.53
CA PRO A 119 3.88 1.68 -0.37
C PRO A 119 4.79 0.45 -0.47
N LYS A 120 5.21 0.05 -1.68
CA LYS A 120 6.19 -1.03 -1.84
C LYS A 120 7.52 -0.72 -1.15
N HIS A 121 7.95 0.54 -1.15
CA HIS A 121 9.18 0.94 -0.47
C HIS A 121 8.97 0.96 1.04
N ASP A 122 7.83 1.46 1.52
CA ASP A 122 7.45 1.42 2.93
C ASP A 122 7.42 -0.01 3.49
N MET A 123 6.88 -0.97 2.74
CA MET A 123 6.88 -2.39 3.10
C MET A 123 8.29 -2.96 3.19
N LEU A 124 9.22 -2.58 2.31
CA LEU A 124 10.60 -3.06 2.36
C LEU A 124 11.37 -2.48 3.54
N VAL A 125 11.10 -1.23 3.92
CA VAL A 125 11.68 -0.58 5.11
C VAL A 125 11.23 -1.30 6.36
N VAL A 126 9.92 -1.45 6.56
CA VAL A 126 9.40 -2.11 7.75
C VAL A 126 9.73 -3.60 7.76
N GLY A 127 9.68 -4.27 6.60
CA GLY A 127 10.06 -5.67 6.47
C GLY A 127 11.52 -5.92 6.84
N SER A 128 12.44 -5.08 6.39
CA SER A 128 13.86 -5.19 6.77
C SER A 128 14.07 -4.96 8.27
N LEU A 129 13.41 -3.97 8.87
CA LEU A 129 13.48 -3.73 10.32
C LEU A 129 12.91 -4.91 11.14
N ILE A 130 11.79 -5.50 10.71
CA ILE A 130 11.19 -6.66 11.38
C ILE A 130 12.13 -7.86 11.27
N ILE A 131 12.69 -8.14 10.09
CA ILE A 131 13.62 -9.26 9.88
C ILE A 131 14.87 -9.09 10.77
N MET A 132 15.37 -7.86 10.91
CA MET A 132 16.49 -7.55 11.81
C MET A 132 16.19 -7.88 13.28
N ILE A 133 14.93 -7.90 13.71
CA ILE A 133 14.55 -8.25 15.09
C ILE A 133 14.20 -9.73 15.20
N VAL A 134 13.43 -10.26 14.26
CA VAL A 134 12.89 -11.62 14.32
C VAL A 134 13.99 -12.68 14.12
N VAL A 135 14.96 -12.45 13.23
CA VAL A 135 16.03 -13.42 12.98
C VAL A 135 16.91 -13.65 14.21
N PRO A 136 17.45 -12.60 14.88
CA PRO A 136 18.18 -12.80 16.13
C PRO A 136 17.35 -13.53 17.18
N LEU A 137 16.11 -13.10 17.43
CA LEU A 137 15.23 -13.71 18.42
C LEU A 137 14.96 -15.20 18.13
N MET A 138 14.83 -15.58 16.86
CA MET A 138 14.68 -16.99 16.48
C MET A 138 15.96 -17.80 16.72
N ILE A 139 17.13 -17.24 16.41
CA ILE A 139 18.42 -17.94 16.60
C ILE A 139 18.69 -18.15 18.10
N PHE A 140 18.57 -17.10 18.91
CA PHE A 140 18.79 -17.20 20.35
C PHE A 140 17.70 -18.01 21.06
N GLY A 141 16.43 -17.87 20.65
CA GLY A 141 15.37 -18.74 21.16
C GLY A 141 15.57 -20.22 20.80
N PHE A 142 16.18 -20.51 19.65
CA PHE A 142 16.57 -21.87 19.30
C PHE A 142 17.75 -22.36 20.16
N ASN A 143 18.72 -21.50 20.48
CA ASN A 143 19.79 -21.82 21.42
C ASN A 143 19.23 -22.19 22.80
N ASP A 144 18.32 -21.37 23.34
CA ASP A 144 17.67 -21.62 24.62
C ASP A 144 16.91 -22.96 24.63
N MET A 145 16.25 -23.30 23.52
CA MET A 145 15.57 -24.58 23.36
C MET A 145 16.55 -25.77 23.34
N LEU A 146 17.69 -25.63 22.68
CA LEU A 146 18.72 -26.67 22.67
C LEU A 146 19.34 -26.87 24.05
N ASP A 147 19.55 -25.78 24.79
CA ASP A 147 20.04 -25.81 26.16
C ASP A 147 19.08 -26.55 27.10
N LEU A 148 17.76 -26.39 26.92
CA LEU A 148 16.75 -27.18 27.65
C LEU A 148 16.86 -28.70 27.35
N LEU A 149 17.27 -29.06 26.15
CA LEU A 149 17.52 -30.45 25.75
C LEU A 149 18.92 -30.96 26.14
N HIS A 150 19.71 -30.15 26.85
CA HIS A 150 21.10 -30.44 27.23
C HIS A 150 22.01 -30.66 26.00
N ILE A 151 21.66 -30.06 24.86
CA ILE A 151 22.45 -30.07 23.63
C ILE A 151 23.09 -28.69 23.52
N SER A 152 24.29 -28.52 24.09
CA SER A 152 25.01 -27.25 23.96
C SER A 152 25.78 -27.24 22.64
N ASP A 153 25.40 -26.36 21.71
CA ASP A 153 26.21 -26.06 20.54
C ASP A 153 27.12 -24.86 20.84
N PRO A 154 28.45 -25.06 21.00
CA PRO A 154 29.38 -23.97 21.29
C PRO A 154 29.34 -22.89 20.21
N TYR A 155 29.02 -23.23 18.96
CA TYR A 155 28.95 -22.29 17.86
C TYR A 155 27.79 -21.30 18.02
N LEU A 156 26.58 -21.77 18.35
CA LEU A 156 25.43 -20.88 18.58
C LEU A 156 25.60 -20.00 19.81
N SER A 157 26.14 -20.56 20.90
CA SER A 157 26.35 -19.81 22.15
C SER A 157 27.37 -18.68 22.00
N SER A 158 28.26 -18.76 21.01
CA SER A 158 29.27 -17.75 20.71
C SER A 158 28.81 -16.66 19.73
N LEU A 159 27.58 -16.74 19.22
CA LEU A 159 27.07 -15.74 18.27
C LEU A 159 26.85 -14.40 18.97
N PRO A 160 27.33 -13.29 18.40
CA PRO A 160 27.10 -11.96 18.96
C PRO A 160 25.62 -11.58 18.80
N ASP A 161 24.97 -11.11 19.86
CA ASP A 161 23.60 -10.57 19.77
C ASP A 161 23.61 -9.10 19.33
N PRO A 162 23.09 -8.75 18.14
CA PRO A 162 23.00 -7.37 17.68
C PRO A 162 21.85 -6.59 18.34
N LEU A 163 20.95 -7.26 19.07
CA LEU A 163 19.82 -6.62 19.74
C LEU A 163 20.19 -6.17 21.15
N ASP A 164 19.52 -5.11 21.61
CA ASP A 164 19.59 -4.71 23.01
C ASP A 164 18.85 -5.77 23.87
N PRO A 165 19.37 -6.16 25.05
CA PRO A 165 18.67 -7.05 25.99
C PRO A 165 17.24 -6.63 26.33
N ALA A 166 16.90 -5.34 26.17
CA ALA A 166 15.53 -4.86 26.32
C ALA A 166 14.54 -5.46 25.29
N PHE A 167 15.02 -6.05 24.19
CA PHE A 167 14.19 -6.76 23.21
C PHE A 167 13.84 -8.19 23.62
N SER A 168 14.60 -8.82 24.53
CA SER A 168 14.33 -10.20 24.97
C SER A 168 13.40 -10.28 26.18
N VAL A 169 13.28 -9.20 26.96
CA VAL A 169 12.43 -9.16 28.16
C VAL A 169 11.08 -8.51 27.84
N ILE A 170 10.06 -9.35 27.58
CA ILE A 170 8.68 -8.87 27.43
C ILE A 170 7.98 -8.93 28.80
N PRO A 171 7.57 -7.79 29.39
CA PRO A 171 6.88 -7.80 30.68
C PRO A 171 5.52 -8.52 30.57
N ILE A 172 5.26 -9.45 31.49
CA ILE A 172 4.13 -10.40 31.42
C ILE A 172 2.93 -9.90 32.26
N ASP A 173 3.14 -8.93 33.15
CA ASP A 173 2.21 -8.73 34.26
C ASP A 173 1.12 -7.67 33.99
N ASN A 174 1.32 -6.76 33.03
CA ASN A 174 0.39 -5.66 32.77
C ASN A 174 0.34 -5.23 31.30
N LEU A 175 -0.87 -4.94 30.80
CA LEU A 175 -1.10 -4.44 29.44
C LEU A 175 -0.37 -3.12 29.15
N PHE A 176 -0.29 -2.20 30.12
CA PHE A 176 0.44 -0.93 29.93
C PHE A 176 1.95 -1.13 29.84
N LEU A 177 2.51 -2.05 30.65
CA LEU A 177 3.94 -2.41 30.57
C LEU A 177 4.25 -3.13 29.26
N PHE A 178 3.34 -4.02 28.82
CA PHE A 178 3.42 -4.67 27.52
C PHE A 178 3.48 -3.65 26.37
N LEU A 179 2.58 -2.66 26.37
CA LEU A 179 2.57 -1.58 25.38
C LEU A 179 3.83 -0.69 25.44
N ALA A 180 4.40 -0.51 26.64
CA ALA A 180 5.62 0.25 26.85
C ALA A 180 6.89 -0.52 26.47
N SER A 181 6.80 -1.83 26.19
CA SER A 181 7.98 -2.62 25.82
C SER A 181 8.57 -2.14 24.49
N PRO A 182 9.92 -2.11 24.35
CA PRO A 182 10.56 -1.63 23.12
C PRO A 182 10.14 -2.40 21.86
N VAL A 183 9.99 -3.73 21.97
CA VAL A 183 9.58 -4.59 20.85
C VAL A 183 8.17 -4.25 20.38
N ILE A 184 7.22 -4.19 21.31
CA ILE A 184 5.81 -4.00 20.99
C ILE A 184 5.56 -2.57 20.54
N SER A 185 6.19 -1.58 21.18
CA SER A 185 6.09 -0.19 20.74
C SER A 185 6.65 -0.01 19.32
N LEU A 186 7.79 -0.62 18.99
CA LEU A 186 8.35 -0.60 17.64
C LEU A 186 7.41 -1.29 16.64
N ALA A 187 6.81 -2.42 17.00
CA ALA A 187 5.84 -3.12 16.16
C ALA A 187 4.58 -2.26 15.90
N ILE A 188 4.05 -1.61 16.94
CA ILE A 188 2.89 -0.70 16.84
C ILE A 188 3.22 0.50 15.96
N VAL A 189 4.36 1.16 16.19
CA VAL A 189 4.80 2.32 15.38
C VAL A 189 5.00 1.91 13.92
N SER A 190 5.63 0.76 13.68
CA SER A 190 5.84 0.20 12.34
C SER A 190 4.52 -0.13 11.63
N TYR A 191 3.56 -0.71 12.35
CA TYR A 191 2.22 -0.97 11.83
C TYR A 191 1.46 0.32 11.50
N ILE A 192 1.48 1.30 12.42
CA ILE A 192 0.88 2.63 12.20
C ILE A 192 1.48 3.29 10.95
N TYR A 193 2.80 3.24 10.81
CA TYR A 193 3.51 3.79 9.66
C TYR A 193 3.03 3.16 8.35
N LEU A 194 2.99 1.83 8.27
CA LEU A 194 2.52 1.12 7.07
C LEU A 194 1.06 1.43 6.76
N GLU A 195 0.20 1.39 7.76
CA GLU A 195 -1.23 1.63 7.59
C GLU A 195 -1.48 3.07 7.10
N LEU A 196 -0.75 4.06 7.62
CA LEU A 196 -0.79 5.43 7.10
C LEU A 196 -0.27 5.52 5.66
N ALA A 197 0.84 4.86 5.34
CA ALA A 197 1.39 4.83 3.99
C ALA A 197 0.39 4.23 2.98
N PHE A 198 -0.27 3.13 3.34
CA PHE A 198 -1.33 2.53 2.51
C PHE A 198 -2.54 3.43 2.36
N GLN A 199 -2.98 4.09 3.44
CA GLN A 199 -4.13 5.01 3.38
C GLN A 199 -3.83 6.24 2.51
N ILE A 200 -2.63 6.82 2.62
CA ILE A 200 -2.19 7.92 1.76
C ILE A 200 -2.17 7.47 0.30
N ASN A 201 -1.60 6.30 0.01
CA ASN A 201 -1.57 5.76 -1.34
C ASN A 201 -2.98 5.50 -1.90
N TYR A 202 -3.90 4.96 -1.10
CA TYR A 202 -5.30 4.77 -1.50
C TYR A 202 -6.01 6.09 -1.79
N ILE A 203 -5.76 7.12 -0.98
CA ILE A 203 -6.32 8.46 -1.20
C ILE A 203 -5.83 9.03 -2.53
N ASP A 204 -4.53 8.98 -2.81
CA ASP A 204 -3.96 9.56 -4.04
C ASP A 204 -4.35 8.77 -5.30
N THR A 205 -4.40 7.43 -5.22
CA THR A 205 -4.68 6.58 -6.39
C THR A 205 -6.16 6.41 -6.71
N VAL A 206 -7.04 6.33 -5.69
CA VAL A 206 -8.47 6.02 -5.89
C VAL A 206 -9.36 7.21 -5.58
N SER A 207 -9.13 7.87 -4.45
CA SER A 207 -10.06 8.91 -3.96
C SER A 207 -9.90 10.24 -4.70
N LYS A 208 -8.65 10.66 -4.96
CA LYS A 208 -8.33 11.94 -5.60
C LYS A 208 -8.83 12.04 -7.05
N PRO A 209 -8.62 11.05 -7.95
CA PRO A 209 -9.18 11.12 -9.30
C PRO A 209 -10.71 11.20 -9.30
N SER A 210 -11.35 10.51 -8.37
CA SER A 210 -12.81 10.54 -8.20
C SER A 210 -13.29 11.93 -7.74
N LEU A 211 -12.57 12.56 -6.81
CA LEU A 211 -12.85 13.91 -6.33
C LEU A 211 -12.61 14.96 -7.41
N GLU A 212 -11.52 14.87 -8.16
CA GLU A 212 -11.21 15.76 -9.29
C GLU A 212 -12.28 15.66 -10.38
N ARG A 213 -12.73 14.44 -10.71
CA ARG A 213 -13.82 14.21 -11.66
C ARG A 213 -15.12 14.88 -11.19
N ARG A 214 -15.47 14.73 -9.91
CA ARG A 214 -16.64 15.40 -9.31
C ARG A 214 -16.53 16.92 -9.45
N ASN A 215 -15.41 17.49 -9.01
CA ASN A 215 -15.19 18.94 -9.05
C ASN A 215 -15.27 19.47 -10.50
N ARG A 216 -14.76 18.72 -11.47
CA ARG A 216 -14.84 19.06 -12.90
C ARG A 216 -16.26 19.01 -13.44
N LEU A 217 -17.05 17.98 -13.09
CA LEU A 217 -18.44 17.87 -13.52
C LEU A 217 -19.31 18.97 -12.89
N GLU A 218 -19.07 19.25 -11.60
CA GLU A 218 -19.74 20.32 -10.87
C GLU A 218 -19.44 21.69 -11.50
N SER A 219 -18.18 21.99 -11.82
CA SER A 219 -17.83 23.25 -12.48
C SER A 219 -18.41 23.37 -13.88
N GLN A 220 -18.38 22.30 -14.69
CA GLN A 220 -19.00 22.27 -16.01
C GLN A 220 -20.52 22.52 -15.95
N LEU A 221 -21.18 21.96 -14.94
CA LEU A 221 -22.61 22.10 -14.75
C LEU A 221 -22.98 23.52 -14.31
N VAL A 222 -22.20 24.14 -13.42
CA VAL A 222 -22.37 25.55 -13.03
C VAL A 222 -22.14 26.50 -14.21
N ILE A 223 -21.10 26.28 -15.02
CA ILE A 223 -20.84 27.05 -16.24
C ILE A 223 -21.98 26.90 -17.22
N LEU A 224 -22.47 25.67 -17.44
CA LEU A 224 -23.57 25.45 -18.36
C LEU A 224 -24.86 26.14 -17.88
N GLN A 225 -25.15 26.13 -16.57
CA GLN A 225 -26.29 26.87 -16.02
C GLN A 225 -26.13 28.37 -16.25
N SER A 226 -24.99 28.97 -15.91
CA SER A 226 -24.76 30.41 -16.07
C SER A 226 -24.78 30.84 -17.54
N GLU A 227 -24.14 30.08 -18.44
CA GLU A 227 -24.15 30.34 -19.88
C GLU A 227 -25.54 30.13 -20.48
N SER A 228 -26.28 29.10 -20.09
CA SER A 228 -27.63 28.89 -20.57
C SER A 228 -28.57 30.03 -20.16
N HIS A 229 -28.44 30.55 -18.93
CA HIS A 229 -29.17 31.73 -18.47
C HIS A 229 -28.78 32.98 -19.26
N PHE A 230 -27.48 33.20 -19.50
CA PHE A 230 -27.00 34.33 -20.31
C PHE A 230 -27.49 34.27 -21.75
N VAL A 231 -27.44 33.09 -22.38
CA VAL A 231 -27.90 32.87 -23.76
C VAL A 231 -29.42 33.01 -23.85
N VAL A 232 -30.18 32.54 -22.86
CA VAL A 232 -31.64 32.76 -22.80
C VAL A 232 -31.96 34.24 -22.69
N ALA A 233 -31.24 34.99 -21.85
CA ALA A 233 -31.46 36.42 -21.63
C ALA A 233 -31.07 37.30 -22.84
N ASN A 234 -30.03 36.91 -23.58
CA ASN A 234 -29.50 37.70 -24.70
C ASN A 234 -29.87 37.14 -26.08
N ILE A 235 -30.72 36.11 -26.18
CA ILE A 235 -30.98 35.43 -27.45
C ILE A 235 -31.61 36.35 -28.50
N ASP A 236 -32.44 37.29 -28.06
CA ASP A 236 -33.10 38.22 -28.96
C ASP A 236 -32.11 39.26 -29.46
N LYS A 237 -31.21 39.76 -28.59
CA LYS A 237 -30.06 40.60 -29.00
C LYS A 237 -29.08 39.87 -29.92
N ILE A 238 -28.75 38.61 -29.63
CA ILE A 238 -27.83 37.80 -30.44
C ILE A 238 -28.46 37.50 -31.81
N LYS A 239 -29.75 37.23 -31.88
CA LYS A 239 -30.48 37.05 -33.14
C LYS A 239 -30.63 38.35 -33.92
N GLU A 240 -30.84 39.47 -33.23
CA GLU A 240 -30.94 40.79 -33.84
C GLU A 240 -29.57 41.26 -34.36
N GLU A 241 -28.49 41.15 -33.58
CA GLU A 241 -27.13 41.43 -34.04
C GLU A 241 -26.73 40.54 -35.23
N ALA A 242 -27.07 39.24 -35.21
CA ALA A 242 -26.84 38.34 -36.33
C ALA A 242 -27.65 38.71 -37.58
N LYS A 243 -28.91 39.15 -37.40
CA LYS A 243 -29.73 39.64 -38.52
C LYS A 243 -29.21 40.97 -39.07
N VAL A 244 -28.83 41.90 -38.20
CA VAL A 244 -28.29 43.21 -38.58
C VAL A 244 -26.95 43.06 -39.31
N ARG A 245 -26.04 42.21 -38.82
CA ARG A 245 -24.78 41.91 -39.54
C ARG A 245 -25.03 41.21 -40.88
N LYS A 246 -25.99 40.29 -40.95
CA LYS A 246 -26.38 39.66 -42.23
C LYS A 246 -26.92 40.69 -43.22
N GLU A 247 -27.70 41.67 -42.76
CA GLU A 247 -28.18 42.78 -43.58
C GLU A 247 -27.07 43.75 -43.97
N GLU A 248 -26.09 44.02 -43.11
CA GLU A 248 -24.90 44.83 -43.43
C GLU A 248 -24.06 44.15 -44.51
N ILE A 249 -23.81 42.85 -44.38
CA ILE A 249 -23.06 42.05 -45.38
C ILE A 249 -23.82 41.95 -46.72
N ASP A 250 -25.15 41.91 -46.71
CA ASP A 250 -25.97 41.92 -47.94
C ASP A 250 -26.07 43.33 -48.57
N LYS A 251 -26.02 44.40 -47.77
CA LYS A 251 -26.06 45.80 -48.24
C LYS A 251 -24.69 46.29 -48.74
N GLU A 252 -23.59 45.93 -48.09
CA GLU A 252 -22.22 46.19 -48.57
C GLU A 252 -21.92 45.41 -49.85
N GLY A 253 -22.42 44.17 -49.97
CA GLY A 253 -22.30 43.38 -51.20
C GLY A 253 -23.04 44.01 -52.38
N LYS A 254 -24.28 44.48 -52.19
CA LYS A 254 -25.06 45.08 -53.31
C LYS A 254 -24.54 46.44 -53.76
N THR A 255 -23.95 47.23 -52.87
CA THR A 255 -23.37 48.54 -53.23
C THR A 255 -21.99 48.42 -53.88
N ASN A 256 -21.17 47.44 -53.48
CA ASN A 256 -19.88 47.21 -54.11
C ASN A 256 -19.96 46.43 -55.44
N ILE A 257 -20.88 45.49 -55.63
CA ILE A 257 -20.98 44.72 -56.89
C ILE A 257 -21.21 45.63 -58.11
N ASN A 258 -22.01 46.69 -57.97
CA ASN A 258 -22.26 47.65 -59.07
C ASN A 258 -21.07 48.59 -59.34
N LYS A 259 -20.20 48.86 -58.36
CA LYS A 259 -18.96 49.63 -58.56
C LYS A 259 -17.77 48.78 -58.99
N PHE A 260 -17.80 47.46 -58.73
CA PHE A 260 -16.71 46.54 -59.06
C PHE A 260 -16.82 45.94 -60.48
N LEU A 261 -18.00 45.91 -61.10
CA LEU A 261 -18.17 45.45 -62.49
C LEU A 261 -17.44 46.35 -63.53
N LEU A 262 -16.95 47.53 -63.13
CA LEU A 262 -16.23 48.45 -64.01
C LEU A 262 -14.70 48.32 -63.96
N LYS A 263 -14.12 47.41 -63.17
CA LYS A 263 -12.66 47.14 -63.15
C LYS A 263 -12.37 45.64 -63.18
N MET A 264 -12.25 45.10 -64.39
CA MET A 264 -11.73 43.75 -64.63
C MET A 264 -10.21 43.72 -64.43
N GLU A 265 -9.72 43.39 -63.22
CA GLU A 265 -8.37 42.82 -63.08
C GLU A 265 -8.03 42.02 -61.79
N GLU A 266 -9.00 41.63 -60.93
CA GLU A 266 -8.66 40.84 -59.73
C GLU A 266 -9.62 39.66 -59.50
N ARG A 267 -9.45 38.58 -60.27
CA ARG A 267 -10.18 37.32 -60.07
C ARG A 267 -9.78 36.55 -58.80
N PHE A 268 -8.65 36.89 -58.17
CA PHE A 268 -8.20 36.28 -56.90
C PHE A 268 -8.73 37.00 -55.65
N SER A 269 -9.06 38.30 -55.76
CA SER A 269 -9.60 39.09 -54.65
C SER A 269 -11.06 38.67 -54.34
N TYR A 270 -11.88 38.52 -55.39
CA TYR A 270 -13.28 38.07 -55.27
C TYR A 270 -13.43 36.67 -54.66
N VAL A 271 -12.56 35.72 -55.04
CA VAL A 271 -12.61 34.35 -54.50
C VAL A 271 -12.15 34.32 -53.05
N LYS A 272 -11.11 35.10 -52.69
CA LYS A 272 -10.65 35.22 -51.31
C LYS A 272 -11.71 35.85 -50.40
N GLU A 273 -12.36 36.92 -50.86
CA GLU A 273 -13.44 37.60 -50.13
C GLU A 273 -14.68 36.70 -49.97
N MET A 274 -15.04 35.93 -51.01
CA MET A 274 -16.10 34.91 -50.90
C MET A 274 -15.73 33.78 -49.93
N ILE A 275 -14.47 33.34 -49.88
CA ILE A 275 -14.01 32.30 -48.94
C ILE A 275 -14.01 32.83 -47.51
N GLU A 276 -13.53 34.04 -47.27
CA GLU A 276 -13.55 34.69 -45.95
C GLU A 276 -15.00 34.92 -45.48
N LYS A 277 -15.89 35.39 -46.36
CA LYS A 277 -17.33 35.52 -46.08
C LYS A 277 -17.97 34.17 -45.73
N LYS A 278 -17.71 33.12 -46.52
CA LYS A 278 -18.27 31.78 -46.27
C LYS A 278 -17.73 31.18 -44.96
N LYS A 279 -16.47 31.44 -44.62
CA LYS A 279 -15.86 31.03 -43.35
C LYS A 279 -16.50 31.75 -42.16
N LEU A 280 -16.70 33.07 -42.26
CA LEU A 280 -17.37 33.87 -41.22
C LEU A 280 -18.83 33.47 -41.04
N GLU A 281 -19.57 33.24 -42.13
CA GLU A 281 -20.95 32.73 -42.09
C GLU A 281 -21.03 31.32 -41.46
N GLU A 282 -20.03 30.47 -41.71
CA GLU A 282 -19.96 29.13 -41.13
C GLU A 282 -19.62 29.18 -39.64
N GLU A 283 -18.70 30.05 -39.23
CA GLU A 283 -18.38 30.34 -37.82
C GLU A 283 -19.60 30.91 -37.07
N GLU A 284 -20.36 31.83 -37.69
CA GLU A 284 -21.57 32.42 -37.11
C GLU A 284 -22.70 31.39 -36.99
N LYS A 285 -22.94 30.57 -38.02
CA LYS A 285 -23.90 29.46 -37.94
C LYS A 285 -23.52 28.48 -36.83
N ARG A 286 -22.23 28.22 -36.64
CA ARG A 286 -21.73 27.38 -35.53
C ARG A 286 -22.00 28.03 -34.18
N LEU A 287 -21.79 29.34 -34.03
CA LEU A 287 -22.09 30.08 -32.79
C LEU A 287 -23.60 30.07 -32.46
N ILE A 288 -24.46 30.35 -33.44
CA ILE A 288 -25.92 30.32 -33.26
C ILE A 288 -26.40 28.90 -32.91
N THR A 289 -25.85 27.88 -33.58
CA THR A 289 -26.16 26.48 -33.30
C THR A 289 -25.69 26.07 -31.91
N ALA A 290 -24.49 26.50 -31.49
CA ALA A 290 -23.96 26.28 -30.15
C ALA A 290 -24.85 26.95 -29.10
N ALA A 291 -25.20 28.23 -29.27
CA ALA A 291 -26.10 28.95 -28.37
C ALA A 291 -27.47 28.28 -28.24
N SER A 292 -28.06 27.83 -29.36
CA SER A 292 -29.34 27.10 -29.36
C SER A 292 -29.24 25.78 -28.60
N LYS A 293 -28.15 25.01 -28.79
CA LYS A 293 -27.88 23.77 -28.07
C LYS A 293 -27.66 24.00 -26.58
N THR A 294 -26.89 25.01 -26.19
CA THR A 294 -26.64 25.39 -24.79
C THR A 294 -27.94 25.78 -24.09
N ARG A 295 -28.83 26.53 -24.75
CA ARG A 295 -30.16 26.85 -24.22
C ARG A 295 -31.02 25.60 -24.01
N ARG A 296 -31.11 24.73 -25.02
CA ARG A 296 -31.90 23.48 -24.93
C ARG A 296 -31.38 22.60 -23.78
N LEU A 297 -30.06 22.47 -23.67
CA LEU A 297 -29.42 21.69 -22.63
C LEU A 297 -29.64 22.29 -21.24
N GLY A 298 -29.49 23.60 -21.07
CA GLY A 298 -29.77 24.26 -19.80
C GLY A 298 -31.24 24.18 -19.37
N THR A 299 -32.17 24.28 -20.32
CA THR A 299 -33.61 24.11 -20.06
C THR A 299 -33.91 22.68 -19.63
N TYR A 300 -33.32 21.70 -20.29
CA TYR A 300 -33.45 20.29 -19.95
C TYR A 300 -32.88 20.00 -18.55
N ILE A 301 -31.68 20.51 -18.22
CA ILE A 301 -31.07 20.33 -16.90
C ILE A 301 -31.91 20.98 -15.80
N ASN A 302 -32.42 22.20 -16.02
CA ASN A 302 -33.27 22.86 -15.03
C ASN A 302 -34.60 22.12 -14.83
N ARG A 303 -35.16 21.52 -15.89
CA ARG A 303 -36.34 20.67 -15.79
C ARG A 303 -36.05 19.39 -15.01
N LEU A 304 -34.93 18.73 -15.35
CA LEU A 304 -34.47 17.52 -14.68
C LEU A 304 -34.27 17.72 -13.18
N PHE A 305 -33.69 18.86 -12.75
CA PHE A 305 -33.52 19.18 -11.32
C PHE A 305 -34.80 19.55 -10.59
N LYS A 306 -35.84 20.00 -11.31
CA LYS A 306 -37.16 20.24 -10.72
C LYS A 306 -37.95 18.95 -10.55
N GLU A 307 -37.81 18.02 -11.50
CA GLU A 307 -38.50 16.73 -11.49
C GLU A 307 -37.80 15.72 -10.56
N ASP A 308 -36.47 15.75 -10.46
CA ASP A 308 -35.67 14.88 -9.60
C ASP A 308 -34.59 15.68 -8.85
N VAL A 309 -34.76 15.79 -7.53
CA VAL A 309 -33.84 16.50 -6.63
C VAL A 309 -32.48 15.76 -6.54
N GLU A 310 -32.45 14.44 -6.76
CA GLU A 310 -31.23 13.62 -6.73
C GLU A 310 -30.48 13.62 -8.06
N ALA A 311 -31.11 14.06 -9.16
CA ALA A 311 -30.45 14.11 -10.47
C ALA A 311 -29.22 15.01 -10.47
N ARG A 312 -29.20 16.07 -9.65
CA ARG A 312 -28.01 16.93 -9.48
C ARG A 312 -26.85 16.16 -8.87
N ASP A 313 -27.13 15.40 -7.83
CA ASP A 313 -26.12 14.61 -7.14
C ASP A 313 -25.65 13.43 -8.00
N THR A 314 -26.53 12.87 -8.82
CA THR A 314 -26.22 11.81 -9.79
C THR A 314 -25.36 12.33 -10.96
N LEU A 315 -25.72 13.47 -11.55
CA LEU A 315 -24.96 14.08 -12.66
C LEU A 315 -23.59 14.62 -12.25
N THR A 316 -23.47 15.10 -11.01
CA THR A 316 -22.18 15.50 -10.45
C THR A 316 -21.39 14.33 -9.88
N ALA A 317 -21.95 13.11 -9.93
CA ALA A 317 -21.41 11.91 -9.28
C ALA A 317 -21.11 12.13 -7.79
N ARG A 318 -21.86 13.02 -7.13
CA ARG A 318 -21.72 13.35 -5.70
C ARG A 318 -22.11 12.19 -4.80
N THR A 319 -23.00 11.31 -5.26
CA THR A 319 -23.32 10.04 -4.58
C THR A 319 -22.21 9.00 -4.73
N SER A 320 -21.46 9.02 -5.83
CA SER A 320 -20.35 8.10 -6.10
C SER A 320 -19.01 8.58 -5.53
N ALA A 321 -18.85 9.89 -5.31
CA ALA A 321 -17.67 10.49 -4.73
C ALA A 321 -17.84 10.62 -3.21
N PRO A 322 -16.97 9.99 -2.41
CA PRO A 322 -17.12 10.02 -0.95
C PRO A 322 -16.98 11.45 -0.42
N LYS A 323 -17.85 11.85 0.51
CA LYS A 323 -17.70 13.13 1.22
C LYS A 323 -16.38 13.09 1.99
N SER A 324 -15.47 14.03 1.72
CA SER A 324 -14.11 14.06 2.28
C SER A 324 -14.07 13.93 3.81
N GLN A 325 -14.99 14.61 4.51
CA GLN A 325 -15.13 14.51 5.97
C GLN A 325 -15.59 13.13 6.42
N SER A 326 -16.59 12.53 5.77
CA SER A 326 -17.07 11.19 6.14
C SER A 326 -16.02 10.11 5.83
N LEU A 327 -15.26 10.28 4.75
CA LEU A 327 -14.18 9.37 4.40
C LEU A 327 -13.07 9.47 5.43
N ALA A 328 -12.60 10.67 5.76
CA ALA A 328 -11.59 10.88 6.78
C ALA A 328 -12.01 10.24 8.12
N VAL A 329 -13.22 10.56 8.61
CA VAL A 329 -13.73 10.01 9.89
C VAL A 329 -13.87 8.48 9.84
N SER A 330 -14.44 7.92 8.77
CA SER A 330 -14.60 6.46 8.65
C SER A 330 -13.26 5.72 8.55
N THR A 331 -12.29 6.28 7.82
CA THR A 331 -10.92 5.75 7.74
C THR A 331 -10.24 5.80 9.11
N LEU A 332 -10.41 6.91 9.85
CA LEU A 332 -9.81 7.09 11.17
C LEU A 332 -10.41 6.14 12.22
N ILE A 333 -11.73 5.95 12.19
CA ILE A 333 -12.42 4.99 13.08
C ILE A 333 -11.98 3.56 12.74
N ASN A 334 -11.97 3.19 11.45
CA ASN A 334 -11.52 1.86 11.03
C ASN A 334 -10.05 1.62 11.41
N PHE A 335 -9.19 2.60 11.20
CA PHE A 335 -7.79 2.60 11.61
C PHE A 335 -7.62 2.32 13.10
N PHE A 336 -8.25 3.12 13.97
CA PHE A 336 -8.16 2.92 15.41
C PHE A 336 -8.76 1.58 15.85
N SER A 337 -9.89 1.19 15.27
CA SER A 337 -10.53 -0.10 15.60
C SER A 337 -9.62 -1.28 15.26
N ARG A 338 -8.89 -1.23 14.15
CA ARG A 338 -7.91 -2.26 13.76
C ARG A 338 -6.71 -2.29 14.69
N ILE A 339 -6.16 -1.13 15.05
CA ILE A 339 -5.04 -1.04 15.99
C ILE A 339 -5.42 -1.64 17.34
N ILE A 340 -6.56 -1.24 17.89
CA ILE A 340 -7.05 -1.75 19.18
C ILE A 340 -7.26 -3.27 19.10
N LEU A 341 -7.90 -3.76 18.04
CA LEU A 341 -8.11 -5.19 17.83
C LEU A 341 -6.78 -5.95 17.75
N LEU A 342 -5.82 -5.45 16.97
CA LEU A 342 -4.49 -6.08 16.83
C LEU A 342 -3.73 -6.09 18.15
N ILE A 343 -3.76 -4.99 18.91
CA ILE A 343 -3.13 -4.93 20.24
C ILE A 343 -3.76 -5.98 21.17
N LEU A 344 -5.10 -6.07 21.21
CA LEU A 344 -5.80 -7.03 22.06
C LEU A 344 -5.48 -8.48 21.66
N VAL A 345 -5.52 -8.80 20.36
CA VAL A 345 -5.20 -10.14 19.87
C VAL A 345 -3.74 -10.49 20.16
N SER A 346 -2.80 -9.59 19.89
CA SER A 346 -1.38 -9.81 20.20
C SER A 346 -1.14 -10.00 21.69
N PHE A 347 -1.82 -9.24 22.56
CA PHE A 347 -1.73 -9.40 24.00
C PHE A 347 -2.23 -10.78 24.46
N ILE A 348 -3.35 -11.26 23.91
CA ILE A 348 -3.89 -12.61 24.19
C ILE A 348 -2.91 -13.70 23.76
N VAL A 349 -2.29 -13.55 22.59
CA VAL A 349 -1.34 -14.52 22.03
C VAL A 349 -0.05 -14.59 22.85
N ILE A 350 0.47 -13.44 23.28
CA ILE A 350 1.75 -13.38 23.98
C ILE A 350 1.62 -13.74 25.46
N GLN A 351 0.46 -13.51 26.09
CA GLN A 351 0.28 -13.70 27.53
C GLN A 351 -0.84 -14.69 27.89
N PRO A 352 -0.78 -15.95 27.45
CA PRO A 352 -1.82 -16.93 27.76
C PRO A 352 -2.00 -17.19 29.27
N HIS A 353 -0.89 -17.19 30.02
CA HIS A 353 -0.89 -17.40 31.48
C HIS A 353 -1.73 -16.33 32.21
N TRP A 354 -1.58 -15.05 31.85
CA TRP A 354 -2.30 -13.96 32.48
C TRP A 354 -3.82 -14.11 32.35
N PHE A 355 -4.30 -14.58 31.18
CA PHE A 355 -5.72 -14.85 30.96
C PHE A 355 -6.22 -16.05 31.77
N ALA A 356 -5.43 -17.13 31.82
CA ALA A 356 -5.77 -18.33 32.57
C ALA A 356 -5.93 -18.05 34.08
N GLU A 357 -5.04 -17.25 34.65
CA GLU A 357 -5.07 -16.87 36.06
C GLU A 357 -6.14 -15.82 36.37
N ASN A 358 -6.15 -14.69 35.64
CA ASN A 358 -6.97 -13.54 36.05
C ASN A 358 -8.40 -13.52 35.48
N ILE A 359 -8.63 -14.12 34.31
CA ILE A 359 -9.93 -14.09 33.64
C ILE A 359 -10.69 -15.39 33.86
N PHE A 360 -10.01 -16.53 33.69
CA PHE A 360 -10.63 -17.85 33.87
C PHE A 360 -10.53 -18.37 35.30
N ASN A 361 -9.68 -17.77 36.15
CA ASN A 361 -9.44 -18.19 37.53
C ASN A 361 -9.17 -19.71 37.63
N LEU A 362 -8.32 -20.22 36.74
CA LEU A 362 -7.99 -21.64 36.71
C LEU A 362 -7.15 -22.04 37.93
N PRO A 363 -7.33 -23.26 38.47
CA PRO A 363 -6.54 -23.73 39.60
C PRO A 363 -5.02 -23.75 39.28
N PRO A 364 -4.16 -23.59 40.30
CA PRO A 364 -2.70 -23.65 40.16
C PRO A 364 -2.19 -24.90 39.42
N ALA A 365 -2.87 -26.04 39.62
CA ALA A 365 -2.55 -27.29 38.95
C ALA A 365 -2.60 -27.22 37.41
N ILE A 366 -3.36 -26.27 36.85
CA ILE A 366 -3.45 -26.03 35.40
C ILE A 366 -2.56 -24.86 34.99
N THR A 367 -2.50 -23.78 35.79
CA THR A 367 -1.71 -22.57 35.44
C THR A 367 -0.20 -22.80 35.53
N GLU A 368 0.26 -23.60 36.49
CA GLU A 368 1.67 -23.96 36.67
C GLU A 368 2.06 -25.19 35.83
N SER A 369 1.14 -25.74 35.03
CA SER A 369 1.43 -26.85 34.15
C SER A 369 2.38 -26.42 33.02
N VAL A 370 3.31 -27.30 32.64
CA VAL A 370 4.16 -27.12 31.44
C VAL A 370 3.30 -26.88 30.18
N ALA A 371 2.08 -27.42 30.15
CA ALA A 371 1.13 -27.18 29.07
C ALA A 371 0.78 -25.69 28.89
N MET A 372 0.86 -24.85 29.93
CA MET A 372 0.56 -23.42 29.85
C MET A 372 1.57 -22.63 28.98
N TYR A 373 2.78 -23.17 28.82
CA TYR A 373 3.83 -22.61 27.96
C TYR A 373 3.81 -23.19 26.54
N SER A 374 2.88 -24.10 26.24
CA SER A 374 2.76 -24.74 24.95
C SER A 374 1.95 -23.88 23.96
N PRO A 375 2.30 -23.86 22.65
CA PRO A 375 1.55 -23.13 21.63
C PRO A 375 0.06 -23.51 21.54
N GLU A 376 -0.30 -24.70 22.00
CA GLU A 376 -1.65 -25.24 22.00
C GLU A 376 -2.60 -24.40 22.86
N VAL A 377 -2.12 -23.83 23.97
CA VAL A 377 -2.95 -22.98 24.84
C VAL A 377 -3.34 -21.69 24.14
N ILE A 378 -2.47 -21.16 23.28
CA ILE A 378 -2.78 -20.00 22.42
C ILE A 378 -3.96 -20.34 21.50
N LEU A 379 -3.98 -21.55 20.92
CA LEU A 379 -5.09 -22.00 20.07
C LEU A 379 -6.40 -22.15 20.85
N VAL A 380 -6.33 -22.69 22.07
CA VAL A 380 -7.50 -22.81 22.96
C VAL A 380 -8.08 -21.43 23.30
N LEU A 381 -7.23 -20.44 23.56
CA LEU A 381 -7.63 -19.05 23.82
C LEU A 381 -8.19 -18.33 22.59
N LEU A 382 -7.64 -18.60 21.40
CA LEU A 382 -8.09 -17.99 20.15
C LEU A 382 -9.40 -18.60 19.63
N LEU A 383 -9.71 -19.86 19.94
CA LEU A 383 -10.88 -20.56 19.41
C LEU A 383 -12.21 -19.84 19.69
N PRO A 384 -12.50 -19.37 20.92
CA PRO A 384 -13.68 -18.54 21.20
C PRO A 384 -13.74 -17.28 20.33
N ILE A 385 -12.61 -16.61 20.11
CA ILE A 385 -12.51 -15.39 19.32
C ILE A 385 -12.81 -15.68 17.85
N VAL A 386 -12.21 -16.75 17.30
CA VAL A 386 -12.47 -17.17 15.92
C VAL A 386 -13.93 -17.57 15.74
N SER A 387 -14.52 -18.23 16.74
CA SER A 387 -15.94 -18.60 16.72
C SER A 387 -16.90 -17.39 16.78
N LEU A 388 -16.45 -16.20 17.19
CA LEU A 388 -17.27 -14.99 17.13
C LEU A 388 -17.45 -14.48 15.70
N PHE A 389 -16.52 -14.72 14.77
CA PHE A 389 -16.65 -14.25 13.38
C PHE A 389 -17.94 -14.70 12.68
N PRO A 390 -18.32 -16.00 12.66
CA PRO A 390 -19.58 -16.42 12.05
C PRO A 390 -20.81 -15.83 12.76
N VAL A 391 -20.74 -15.63 14.07
CA VAL A 391 -21.83 -15.00 14.86
C VAL A 391 -22.01 -13.54 14.46
N ILE A 392 -20.92 -12.77 14.45
CA ILE A 392 -20.90 -11.36 14.02
C ILE A 392 -21.36 -11.25 12.57
N SER A 393 -20.90 -12.14 11.69
CA SER A 393 -21.33 -12.18 10.28
C SER A 393 -22.84 -12.39 10.15
N LYS A 394 -23.43 -13.32 10.92
CA LYS A 394 -24.89 -13.51 10.96
C LYS A 394 -25.62 -12.28 11.50
N ILE A 395 -25.10 -11.64 12.55
CA ILE A 395 -25.69 -10.40 13.09
C ILE A 395 -25.69 -9.29 12.05
N ILE A 396 -24.56 -9.07 11.36
CA ILE A 396 -24.44 -8.06 10.30
C ILE A 396 -25.41 -8.37 9.16
N SER A 397 -25.48 -9.64 8.72
CA SER A 397 -26.40 -10.06 7.67
C SER A 397 -27.86 -9.83 8.07
N TYR A 398 -28.21 -10.16 9.31
CA TYR A 398 -29.55 -9.92 9.86
C TYR A 398 -29.91 -8.43 9.91
N VAL A 399 -29.00 -7.58 10.42
CA VAL A 399 -29.20 -6.12 10.47
C VAL A 399 -29.32 -5.54 9.07
N LYS A 400 -28.48 -5.97 8.12
CA LYS A 400 -28.55 -5.52 6.73
C LYS A 400 -29.86 -5.92 6.07
N HIS A 401 -30.30 -7.17 6.26
CA HIS A 401 -31.57 -7.65 5.73
C HIS A 401 -32.75 -6.89 6.32
N ARG A 402 -32.74 -6.62 7.63
CA ARG A 402 -33.77 -5.82 8.31
C ARG A 402 -33.81 -4.38 7.80
N ASN A 403 -32.65 -3.74 7.63
CA ASN A 403 -32.58 -2.37 7.09
C ASN A 403 -33.07 -2.30 5.65
N LEU A 404 -32.76 -3.31 4.82
CA LEU A 404 -33.27 -3.41 3.46
C LEU A 404 -34.79 -3.56 3.41
N ILE A 405 -35.37 -4.40 4.29
CA ILE A 405 -36.83 -4.54 4.40
C ILE A 405 -37.45 -3.18 4.79
N ILE A 406 -36.87 -2.48 5.75
CA ILE A 406 -37.37 -1.17 6.20
C ILE A 406 -37.30 -0.15 5.06
N SER A 407 -36.22 -0.11 4.27
CA SER A 407 -36.12 0.82 3.13
C SER A 407 -37.13 0.50 2.04
N LEU A 408 -37.33 -0.80 1.71
CA LEU A 408 -38.33 -1.22 0.73
C LEU A 408 -39.76 -0.91 1.20
N GLN A 409 -40.05 -1.02 2.49
CA GLN A 409 -41.33 -0.60 3.06
C GLN A 409 -41.53 0.92 2.98
N GLN A 410 -40.47 1.71 3.17
CA GLN A 410 -40.52 3.16 3.01
C GLN A 410 -40.76 3.54 1.54
N GLU A 411 -40.08 2.90 0.59
CA GLU A 411 -40.33 3.10 -0.84
C GLU A 411 -41.74 2.69 -1.26
N GLY A 412 -42.26 1.57 -0.73
CA GLY A 412 -43.63 1.12 -0.95
C GLY A 412 -44.66 2.14 -0.45
N ARG A 413 -44.49 2.65 0.77
CA ARG A 413 -45.34 3.72 1.33
C ARG A 413 -45.24 5.02 0.54
N ILE A 414 -44.06 5.39 0.06
CA ILE A 414 -43.89 6.58 -0.78
C ILE A 414 -44.66 6.42 -2.10
N LYS A 415 -44.64 5.23 -2.72
CA LYS A 415 -45.43 4.93 -3.91
C LYS A 415 -46.94 4.96 -3.64
N GLU A 416 -47.40 4.42 -2.52
CA GLU A 416 -48.81 4.51 -2.11
C GLU A 416 -49.25 5.95 -1.85
N ILE A 417 -48.41 6.76 -1.19
CA ILE A 417 -48.68 8.17 -0.96
C ILE A 417 -48.73 8.92 -2.29
N LEU A 418 -47.76 8.71 -3.20
CA LEU A 418 -47.76 9.31 -4.55
C LEU A 418 -48.98 8.89 -5.38
N ALA A 419 -49.41 7.63 -5.30
CA ALA A 419 -50.62 7.15 -5.97
C ALA A 419 -51.87 7.81 -5.36
N SER A 420 -51.96 7.90 -4.03
CA SER A 420 -53.09 8.56 -3.36
C SER A 420 -53.15 10.05 -3.70
N VAL A 421 -52.01 10.75 -3.72
CA VAL A 421 -51.93 12.18 -4.07
C VAL A 421 -52.25 12.39 -5.54
N GLY A 422 -51.83 11.49 -6.43
CA GLY A 422 -52.25 11.48 -7.84
C GLY A 422 -53.77 11.31 -8.02
N ASP A 423 -54.41 10.50 -7.17
CA ASP A 423 -55.87 10.35 -7.15
C ASP A 423 -56.59 11.56 -6.56
N TYR A 424 -55.99 12.30 -5.61
CA TYR A 424 -56.54 13.56 -5.12
C TYR A 424 -56.50 14.66 -6.18
N VAL A 425 -55.42 14.78 -6.96
CA VAL A 425 -55.31 15.76 -8.06
C VAL A 425 -56.30 15.44 -9.20
N LYS A 426 -56.48 14.17 -9.56
CA LYS A 426 -57.48 13.77 -10.56
C LYS A 426 -58.92 14.01 -10.11
N LYS A 427 -59.23 13.83 -8.82
CA LYS A 427 -60.56 14.14 -8.31
C LYS A 427 -60.87 15.63 -8.35
N GLU A 428 -59.90 16.51 -8.07
CA GLU A 428 -60.10 17.96 -8.19
C GLU A 428 -60.32 18.40 -9.65
N GLU A 429 -59.61 17.83 -10.62
CA GLU A 429 -59.83 18.12 -12.05
C GLU A 429 -61.23 17.67 -12.52
N ILE A 430 -61.67 16.47 -12.13
CA ILE A 430 -63.01 15.95 -12.49
C ILE A 430 -64.12 16.77 -11.82
N THR A 431 -63.93 17.21 -10.57
CA THR A 431 -64.94 18.01 -9.87
C THR A 431 -65.05 19.42 -10.45
N ASN A 432 -63.94 19.98 -10.94
CA ASN A 432 -63.93 21.27 -11.65
C ASN A 432 -64.53 21.17 -13.07
N GLU A 433 -64.33 20.07 -13.80
CA GLU A 433 -64.99 19.87 -15.10
C GLU A 433 -66.52 19.72 -14.96
N ILE A 434 -66.99 18.99 -13.93
CA ILE A 434 -68.44 18.81 -13.70
C ILE A 434 -69.12 20.13 -13.27
N THR A 435 -68.46 20.96 -12.46
CA THR A 435 -69.01 22.26 -12.05
C THR A 435 -69.01 23.30 -13.19
N ILE A 436 -68.11 23.18 -14.16
CA ILE A 436 -68.12 24.04 -15.34
C ILE A 436 -69.23 23.63 -16.31
N GLU A 437 -69.46 22.33 -16.54
CA GLU A 437 -70.56 21.85 -17.40
C GLU A 437 -71.95 22.17 -16.82
N GLU A 438 -72.17 22.00 -15.51
CA GLU A 438 -73.46 22.35 -14.89
C GLU A 438 -73.77 23.86 -14.96
N SER A 439 -72.74 24.72 -14.89
CA SER A 439 -72.92 26.18 -14.98
C SER A 439 -73.26 26.70 -16.39
N VAL A 440 -73.02 25.92 -17.44
CA VAL A 440 -73.32 26.30 -18.83
C VAL A 440 -74.73 25.84 -19.26
N THR A 441 -75.29 24.83 -18.60
CA THR A 441 -76.66 24.35 -18.87
C THR A 441 -77.78 25.15 -18.19
N GLU A 442 -77.50 25.95 -17.15
CA GLU A 442 -78.53 26.79 -16.48
C GLU A 442 -78.74 28.18 -17.13
N SER A 443 -78.01 28.51 -18.20
CA SER A 443 -78.15 29.80 -18.92
C SER A 443 -78.68 29.68 -20.35
N SER A 444 -79.54 28.69 -20.64
CA SER A 444 -80.22 28.52 -21.94
C SER A 444 -81.73 28.66 -21.82
#